data_AF-A0A8T4R5Z8-F1
#
_entry.id   AF-A0A8T4R5Z8-F1
#
_cell.length_a   1.000
_cell.length_b   1.000
_cell.length_c   1.000
_cell.angle_alpha   90.00
_cell.angle_beta   90.00
_cell.angle_gamma   90.00
#
_symmetry.space_group_name_H-M   'P 1'
#
loop_
_entity.id
_entity.type
_entity.pdbx_description
1 polymer ?
#
loop_
_entity_poly.entity_id
_entity_poly.type
_entity_poly.pdbx_seq_one_letter_code
_entity_poly.pdbx_strand_id
1 'polypeptide(L)'
;MTMEPELKKKVKEYIDKEYHKGFTFTSIEKVLLDRGYNKEDIDEIINELVKEPSIQKLKKGIPFLIISLLLIFGVIAFIFFFRPFGYETCDTKECFINLANECKPSVYILDDAGTKYEFKSFLDCTFTKTITEISDSEPEPIKEMFAKRSFTCTYEKNNFEVKWIDTLLGGLDKCTGPLKEALYELTIAQYKKEKSII
;
A
#
# COMPACT_ATOMS: atom_id res chain seq x y z
N MET A 1 -30.92 46.09 34.44
CA MET A 1 -31.72 47.15 33.78
C MET A 1 -32.20 46.54 32.49
N THR A 2 -33.51 46.31 32.34
CA THR A 2 -34.05 45.60 31.17
C THR A 2 -33.86 46.43 29.91
N MET A 3 -33.31 45.82 28.85
CA MET A 3 -33.17 46.45 27.54
C MET A 3 -34.51 46.99 27.01
N GLU A 4 -34.50 48.19 26.46
CA GLU A 4 -35.68 48.79 25.83
C GLU A 4 -36.19 47.89 24.68
N PRO A 5 -37.51 47.67 24.53
CA PRO A 5 -38.06 46.75 23.52
C PRO A 5 -37.61 47.05 22.08
N GLU A 6 -37.50 48.33 21.71
CA GLU A 6 -37.02 48.72 20.38
C GLU A 6 -35.54 48.38 20.16
N LEU A 7 -34.74 48.55 21.21
CA LEU A 7 -33.32 48.21 21.18
C LEU A 7 -33.13 46.69 21.11
N LYS A 8 -33.90 45.92 21.90
CA LYS A 8 -33.92 44.45 21.88
C LYS A 8 -34.22 43.94 20.46
N LYS A 9 -35.18 44.54 19.77
CA LYS A 9 -35.52 44.21 18.38
C LYS A 9 -34.33 44.46 17.43
N LYS A 10 -33.67 45.62 17.51
CA LYS A 10 -32.51 45.94 16.66
C LYS A 10 -31.32 45.01 16.89
N VAL A 11 -31.05 44.66 18.15
CA VAL A 11 -29.98 43.72 18.50
C VAL A 11 -30.30 42.33 17.97
N LYS A 12 -31.56 41.87 18.09
CA LYS A 12 -32.02 40.60 17.52
C LYS A 12 -31.86 40.55 16.00
N GLU A 13 -32.28 41.59 15.28
CA GLU A 13 -32.11 41.70 13.83
C GLU A 13 -30.64 41.70 13.40
N TYR A 14 -29.77 42.35 14.19
CA TYR A 14 -28.33 42.33 13.94
C TYR A 14 -27.71 40.94 14.12
N ILE A 15 -28.04 40.25 15.22
CA ILE A 15 -27.53 38.91 15.51
C ILE A 15 -27.98 37.94 14.41
N ASP A 16 -29.26 37.96 14.03
CA ASP A 16 -29.79 37.11 12.98
C ASP A 16 -29.09 37.36 11.63
N LYS A 17 -28.91 38.63 11.25
CA LYS A 17 -28.24 39.01 10.01
C LYS A 17 -26.78 38.55 9.95
N GLU A 18 -25.99 38.77 11.01
CA GLU A 18 -24.58 38.36 11.02
C GLU A 18 -24.43 36.83 11.11
N TYR A 19 -25.33 36.14 11.83
CA TYR A 19 -25.33 34.69 11.85
C TYR A 19 -25.55 34.09 10.46
N HIS A 20 -26.49 34.64 9.66
CA HIS A 20 -26.72 34.21 8.28
C HIS A 20 -25.56 34.52 7.33
N LYS A 21 -24.65 35.43 7.68
CA LYS A 21 -23.39 35.64 6.95
C LYS A 21 -22.29 34.65 7.32
N GLY A 22 -22.52 33.76 8.29
CA GLY A 22 -21.57 32.72 8.71
C GLY A 22 -20.76 33.07 9.96
N PHE A 23 -21.08 34.16 10.67
CA PHE A 23 -20.43 34.49 11.93
C PHE A 23 -20.94 33.61 13.09
N THR A 24 -20.06 33.29 14.04
CA THR A 24 -20.43 32.51 15.23
C THR A 24 -21.08 33.42 16.28
N PHE A 25 -22.00 32.89 17.09
CA PHE A 25 -22.63 33.66 18.18
C PHE A 25 -21.59 34.29 19.11
N THR A 26 -20.49 33.59 19.42
CA THR A 26 -19.38 34.13 20.24
C THR A 26 -18.72 35.36 19.61
N SER A 27 -18.54 35.37 18.28
CA SER A 27 -17.96 36.54 17.60
C SER A 27 -18.91 37.73 17.59
N ILE A 28 -20.22 37.48 17.44
CA ILE A 28 -21.27 38.51 17.45
C ILE A 28 -21.45 39.08 18.87
N GLU A 29 -21.48 38.22 19.88
CA GLU A 29 -21.54 38.59 21.31
C GLU A 29 -20.39 39.56 21.66
N LYS A 30 -19.16 39.22 21.26
CA LYS A 30 -17.99 40.08 21.50
C LYS A 30 -18.16 41.48 20.91
N VAL A 31 -18.65 41.61 19.67
CA VAL A 31 -18.87 42.92 19.02
C VAL A 31 -19.94 43.73 19.75
N LEU A 32 -20.98 43.08 20.28
CA LEU A 32 -22.02 43.76 21.05
C LEU A 32 -21.50 44.19 22.43
N LEU A 33 -20.71 43.35 23.12
CA LEU A 33 -20.07 43.74 24.37
C LEU A 33 -19.12 44.93 24.18
N ASP A 34 -18.33 44.94 23.11
CA ASP A 34 -17.42 46.05 22.77
C ASP A 34 -18.17 47.37 22.47
N ARG A 35 -19.45 47.28 22.09
CA ARG A 35 -20.35 48.43 21.89
C ARG A 35 -21.11 48.84 23.15
N GLY A 36 -20.85 48.19 24.28
CA GLY A 36 -21.42 48.53 25.58
C GLY A 36 -22.79 47.90 25.87
N TYR A 37 -23.22 46.90 25.08
CA TYR A 37 -24.43 46.14 25.39
C TYR A 37 -24.19 45.21 26.60
N ASN A 38 -25.22 45.01 27.43
CA ASN A 38 -25.13 44.12 28.59
C ASN A 38 -25.14 42.65 28.13
N LYS A 39 -24.28 41.82 28.74
CA LYS A 39 -24.14 40.41 28.42
C LYS A 39 -25.42 39.60 28.61
N GLU A 40 -26.13 39.81 29.71
CA GLU A 40 -27.32 39.05 30.10
C GLU A 40 -28.44 39.24 29.06
N ASP A 41 -28.62 40.47 28.57
CA ASP A 41 -29.59 40.77 27.51
C ASP A 41 -29.19 40.12 26.17
N ILE A 42 -27.89 40.11 25.83
CA ILE A 42 -27.38 39.45 24.61
C ILE A 42 -27.64 37.94 24.69
N ASP A 43 -27.30 37.33 25.83
CA ASP A 43 -27.48 35.90 26.07
C ASP A 43 -28.96 35.51 25.99
N GLU A 44 -29.86 36.32 26.54
CA GLU A 44 -31.31 36.13 26.42
C GLU A 44 -31.76 36.12 24.95
N ILE A 45 -31.33 37.11 24.15
CA ILE A 45 -31.69 37.21 22.73
C ILE A 45 -31.12 36.03 21.92
N ILE A 46 -29.87 35.63 22.19
CA ILE A 46 -29.25 34.46 21.54
C ILE A 46 -30.04 33.20 21.89
N ASN A 47 -30.43 33.02 23.16
CA ASN A 47 -31.21 31.87 23.59
C ASN A 47 -32.61 31.82 22.98
N GLU A 48 -33.25 32.98 22.76
CA GLU A 48 -34.49 33.07 21.99
C GLU A 48 -34.27 32.65 20.53
N LEU A 49 -33.25 33.19 19.87
CA LEU A 49 -32.93 32.89 18.47
C LEU A 49 -32.57 31.41 18.25
N VAL A 50 -31.82 30.79 19.15
CA VAL A 50 -31.45 29.36 19.06
C VAL A 50 -32.69 28.44 19.10
N LYS A 51 -33.77 28.88 19.76
CA LYS A 51 -35.04 28.14 19.80
C LYS A 51 -35.84 28.30 18.50
N GLU A 52 -35.55 29.30 17.67
CA GLU A 52 -36.27 29.51 16.41
C GLU A 52 -35.93 28.41 15.39
N PRO A 53 -36.93 27.86 14.68
CA PRO A 53 -36.75 26.73 13.77
C PRO A 53 -35.93 27.08 12.50
N SER A 54 -35.78 28.36 12.18
CA SER A 54 -34.91 28.87 11.10
C SER A 54 -33.44 28.50 11.35
N ILE A 55 -32.96 28.66 12.58
CA ILE A 55 -31.57 28.42 12.97
C ILE A 55 -31.25 26.92 13.09
N GLN A 56 -32.23 26.11 13.50
CA GLN A 56 -32.05 24.66 13.65
C GLN A 56 -31.83 23.91 12.32
N LYS A 57 -32.33 24.45 11.20
CA LYS A 57 -32.17 23.81 9.87
C LYS A 57 -30.74 23.90 9.32
N LEU A 58 -29.92 24.85 9.78
CA LEU A 58 -28.54 25.00 9.30
C LEU A 58 -27.54 24.00 9.90
N LYS A 59 -27.81 23.43 11.08
CA LYS A 59 -26.85 22.52 11.77
C LYS A 59 -26.84 21.07 11.26
N LYS A 60 -27.79 20.66 10.40
CA LYS A 60 -27.93 19.24 10.00
C LYS A 60 -27.20 18.83 8.71
N GLY A 61 -26.49 19.73 8.02
CA GLY A 61 -25.92 19.43 6.69
C GLY A 61 -24.42 19.11 6.62
N ILE A 62 -23.63 19.43 7.65
CA ILE A 62 -22.16 19.56 7.50
C ILE A 62 -21.30 18.39 8.04
N PRO A 63 -21.73 17.46 8.94
CA PRO A 63 -20.80 16.45 9.45
C PRO A 63 -20.54 15.26 8.51
N PHE A 64 -21.40 14.98 7.52
CA PHE A 64 -21.26 13.76 6.70
C PHE A 64 -20.22 13.89 5.58
N LEU A 65 -20.08 15.08 4.98
CA LEU A 65 -19.15 15.32 3.88
C LEU A 65 -17.67 15.23 4.31
N ILE A 66 -17.35 15.76 5.50
CA ILE A 66 -15.97 15.76 6.03
C ILE A 66 -15.55 14.34 6.43
N ILE A 67 -16.45 13.56 7.05
CA ILE A 67 -16.18 12.17 7.43
C ILE A 67 -15.96 11.31 6.18
N SER A 68 -16.77 11.51 5.13
CA SER A 68 -16.59 10.82 3.85
C SER A 68 -15.23 11.14 3.21
N LEU A 69 -14.80 12.41 3.22
CA LEU A 69 -13.50 12.81 2.70
C LEU A 69 -12.33 12.17 3.46
N LEU A 70 -12.41 12.13 4.80
CA LEU A 70 -11.38 11.52 5.65
C LEU A 70 -11.29 10.00 5.44
N LEU A 71 -12.41 9.31 5.24
CA LEU A 71 -12.41 7.88 4.93
C LEU A 71 -11.76 7.62 3.57
N ILE A 72 -12.06 8.42 2.54
CA ILE A 72 -11.44 8.31 1.22
C ILE A 72 -9.93 8.54 1.32
N PHE A 73 -9.51 9.57 2.05
CA PHE A 73 -8.09 9.87 2.25
C PHE A 73 -7.37 8.76 3.02
N GLY A 74 -8.02 8.17 4.03
CA GLY A 74 -7.50 7.03 4.77
C GLY A 74 -7.31 5.80 3.89
N VAL A 75 -8.26 5.49 3.01
CA VAL A 75 -8.14 4.39 2.03
C VAL A 75 -7.01 4.64 1.04
N ILE A 76 -6.87 5.87 0.53
CA ILE A 76 -5.79 6.23 -0.39
C ILE A 76 -4.43 6.11 0.32
N ALA A 77 -4.30 6.66 1.54
CA ALA A 77 -3.07 6.55 2.31
C ALA A 77 -2.71 5.10 2.63
N PHE A 78 -3.70 4.27 2.97
CA PHE A 78 -3.50 2.84 3.20
C PHE A 78 -2.98 2.14 1.93
N ILE A 79 -3.58 2.41 0.76
CA ILE A 79 -3.11 1.83 -0.51
C ILE A 79 -1.68 2.27 -0.84
N PHE A 80 -1.31 3.51 -0.59
CA PHE A 80 0.04 4.02 -0.88
C PHE A 80 1.09 3.54 0.13
N PHE A 81 0.74 3.46 1.42
CA PHE A 81 1.67 3.10 2.49
C PHE A 81 1.88 1.58 2.61
N PHE A 82 0.85 0.79 2.28
CA PHE A 82 0.92 -0.67 2.26
C PHE A 82 1.15 -1.24 0.86
N ARG A 83 1.65 -0.45 -0.11
CA ARG A 83 2.18 -1.07 -1.32
C ARG A 83 3.30 -2.01 -0.90
N PRO A 84 3.20 -3.33 -1.15
CA PRO A 84 4.34 -4.22 -0.94
C PRO A 84 5.49 -3.60 -1.72
N PHE A 85 6.66 -3.44 -1.07
CA PHE A 85 7.88 -2.99 -1.72
C PHE A 85 7.98 -3.70 -3.07
N GLY A 86 7.73 -2.95 -4.15
CA GLY A 86 7.61 -3.53 -5.48
C GLY A 86 8.94 -4.15 -5.86
N TYR A 87 8.90 -5.32 -6.49
CA TYR A 87 10.09 -5.87 -7.12
C TYR A 87 10.49 -4.94 -8.26
N GLU A 88 11.76 -4.58 -8.33
CA GLU A 88 12.33 -3.94 -9.50
C GLU A 88 12.46 -4.99 -10.61
N THR A 89 11.77 -4.79 -11.72
CA THR A 89 11.85 -5.68 -12.88
C THR A 89 13.13 -5.39 -13.65
N CYS A 90 13.95 -6.42 -13.85
CA CYS A 90 15.16 -6.35 -14.66
C CYS A 90 14.94 -7.00 -16.02
N ASP A 91 15.37 -6.31 -17.07
CA ASP A 91 15.37 -6.84 -18.44
C ASP A 91 16.66 -7.60 -18.79
N THR A 92 17.72 -7.42 -17.99
CA THR A 92 19.03 -8.02 -18.20
C THR A 92 19.50 -8.80 -16.97
N LYS A 93 20.34 -9.81 -17.22
CA LYS A 93 20.96 -10.60 -16.15
C LYS A 93 21.82 -9.73 -15.24
N GLU A 94 22.59 -8.80 -15.82
CA GLU A 94 23.49 -7.90 -15.10
C GLU A 94 22.72 -6.95 -14.17
N CYS A 95 21.57 -6.43 -14.60
CA CYS A 95 20.66 -5.66 -13.74
C CYS A 95 20.29 -6.45 -12.49
N PHE A 96 19.85 -7.70 -12.68
CA PHE A 96 19.42 -8.54 -11.57
C PHE A 96 20.55 -8.88 -10.62
N ILE A 97 21.73 -9.24 -11.14
CA ILE A 97 22.91 -9.56 -10.32
C ILE A 97 23.33 -8.34 -9.47
N ASN A 98 23.30 -7.14 -10.05
CA ASN A 98 23.66 -5.92 -9.32
C ASN A 98 22.68 -5.65 -8.16
N LEU A 99 21.37 -5.75 -8.42
CA LEU A 99 20.35 -5.56 -7.38
C LEU A 99 20.37 -6.68 -6.33
N ALA A 100 20.59 -7.92 -6.74
CA ALA A 100 20.73 -9.05 -5.83
C ALA A 100 21.95 -8.91 -4.92
N ASN A 101 23.10 -8.48 -5.44
CA ASN A 101 24.27 -8.18 -4.61
C ASN A 101 23.99 -7.10 -3.55
N GLU A 102 23.06 -6.18 -3.81
CA GLU A 102 22.62 -5.19 -2.83
C GLU A 102 21.48 -5.67 -1.91
N CYS A 103 21.02 -6.92 -2.07
CA CYS A 103 19.85 -7.51 -1.45
C CYS A 103 18.58 -6.66 -1.65
N LYS A 104 18.42 -6.12 -2.87
CA LYS A 104 17.22 -5.38 -3.28
C LYS A 104 16.19 -6.33 -3.89
N PRO A 105 14.89 -6.15 -3.57
CA PRO A 105 13.80 -6.85 -4.24
C PRO A 105 13.84 -6.64 -5.74
N SER A 106 14.08 -7.70 -6.49
CA SER A 106 14.13 -7.65 -7.95
C SER A 106 13.61 -8.93 -8.56
N VAL A 107 13.14 -8.83 -9.80
CA VAL A 107 12.67 -9.97 -10.59
C VAL A 107 13.31 -9.95 -11.97
N TYR A 108 13.76 -11.10 -12.44
CA TYR A 108 14.29 -11.31 -13.78
C TYR A 108 13.64 -12.55 -14.39
N ILE A 109 13.22 -12.45 -15.65
CA ILE A 109 12.60 -13.55 -16.39
C ILE A 109 13.52 -13.91 -17.55
N LEU A 110 13.92 -15.18 -17.62
CA LEU A 110 14.69 -15.73 -18.74
C LEU A 110 13.82 -16.73 -19.49
N ASP A 111 13.78 -16.61 -20.81
CA ASP A 111 13.24 -17.61 -21.71
C ASP A 111 14.42 -18.30 -22.41
N ASP A 112 14.59 -19.60 -22.17
CA ASP A 112 15.61 -20.41 -22.82
C ASP A 112 14.93 -21.60 -23.52
N ALA A 113 14.96 -21.58 -24.86
CA ALA A 113 14.33 -22.58 -25.72
C ALA A 113 12.85 -22.89 -25.38
N GLY A 114 12.08 -21.89 -24.94
CA GLY A 114 10.67 -22.03 -24.58
C GLY A 114 10.42 -22.45 -23.13
N THR A 115 11.47 -22.68 -22.34
CA THR A 115 11.36 -22.86 -20.89
C THR A 115 11.62 -21.53 -20.20
N LYS A 116 10.67 -21.09 -19.36
CA LYS A 116 10.78 -19.82 -18.64
C LYS A 116 11.19 -20.02 -17.19
N TYR A 117 12.18 -19.24 -16.80
CA TYR A 117 12.70 -19.16 -15.45
C TYR A 117 12.39 -17.79 -14.85
N GLU A 118 11.81 -17.76 -13.66
CA GLU A 118 11.66 -16.56 -12.86
C GLU A 118 12.69 -16.57 -11.73
N PHE A 119 13.50 -15.53 -11.68
CA PHE A 119 14.49 -15.28 -10.65
C PHE A 119 14.01 -14.13 -9.76
N LYS A 120 14.00 -14.34 -8.45
CA LYS A 120 13.61 -13.32 -7.47
C LYS A 120 14.71 -13.14 -6.43
N SER A 121 15.02 -11.89 -6.11
CA SER A 121 15.82 -11.50 -4.96
C SER A 121 14.94 -10.78 -3.94
N PHE A 122 15.28 -10.88 -2.66
CA PHE A 122 14.52 -10.33 -1.55
C PHE A 122 15.42 -9.49 -0.62
N LEU A 123 14.79 -8.72 0.29
CA LEU A 123 15.49 -7.80 1.21
C LEU A 123 16.44 -8.50 2.19
N ASP A 124 16.17 -9.76 2.50
CA ASP A 124 16.91 -10.60 3.44
C ASP A 124 18.05 -11.38 2.79
N CYS A 125 18.47 -10.99 1.58
CA CYS A 125 19.48 -11.70 0.78
C CYS A 125 19.07 -13.17 0.53
N THR A 126 17.77 -13.39 0.32
CA THR A 126 17.22 -14.64 -0.18
C THR A 126 17.07 -14.54 -1.70
N PHE A 127 17.32 -15.65 -2.39
CA PHE A 127 17.14 -15.82 -3.83
C PHE A 127 16.20 -16.99 -4.11
N THR A 128 15.29 -16.84 -5.07
CA THR A 128 14.44 -17.92 -5.54
C THR A 128 14.53 -18.06 -7.05
N LYS A 129 14.68 -19.29 -7.53
CA LYS A 129 14.55 -19.67 -8.95
C LYS A 129 13.32 -20.55 -9.11
N THR A 130 12.41 -20.17 -9.99
CA THR A 130 11.17 -20.90 -10.28
C THR A 130 11.09 -21.21 -11.77
N ILE A 131 10.74 -22.44 -12.12
CA ILE A 131 10.39 -22.78 -13.51
C ILE A 131 8.91 -22.47 -13.69
N THR A 132 8.59 -21.39 -14.39
CA THR A 132 7.20 -20.92 -14.55
C THR A 132 6.50 -21.60 -15.71
N GLU A 133 7.22 -21.84 -16.79
CA GLU A 133 6.75 -22.53 -18.01
C GLU A 133 7.84 -23.46 -18.51
N ILE A 134 7.45 -24.60 -19.09
CA ILE A 134 8.37 -25.56 -19.72
C ILE A 134 7.99 -25.67 -21.19
N SER A 135 9.00 -25.77 -22.05
CA SER A 135 8.80 -25.92 -23.49
C SER A 135 7.87 -27.08 -23.83
N ASP A 136 6.99 -26.87 -24.80
CA ASP A 136 6.04 -27.89 -25.24
C ASP A 136 6.72 -29.11 -25.86
N SER A 137 7.96 -28.96 -26.34
CA SER A 137 8.77 -30.06 -26.90
C SER A 137 9.28 -31.06 -25.86
N GLU A 138 9.23 -30.71 -24.57
CA GLU A 138 9.68 -31.61 -23.51
C GLU A 138 8.71 -32.78 -23.29
N PRO A 139 9.21 -33.98 -22.97
CA PRO A 139 8.35 -35.11 -22.62
C PRO A 139 7.51 -34.81 -21.36
N GLU A 140 6.29 -35.35 -21.31
CA GLU A 140 5.38 -35.15 -20.17
C GLU A 140 5.99 -35.45 -18.79
N PRO A 141 6.79 -36.54 -18.61
CA PRO A 141 7.45 -36.79 -17.34
C PRO A 141 8.41 -35.67 -16.90
N ILE A 142 9.05 -34.97 -17.85
CA ILE A 142 9.93 -33.83 -17.56
C ILE A 142 9.10 -32.62 -17.15
N LYS A 143 7.99 -32.36 -17.84
CA LYS A 143 7.05 -31.29 -17.49
C LYS A 143 6.53 -31.48 -16.07
N GLU A 144 6.06 -32.67 -15.72
CA GLU A 144 5.59 -32.99 -14.36
C GLU A 144 6.68 -32.87 -13.29
N MET A 145 7.92 -33.25 -13.65
CA MET A 145 9.05 -33.22 -12.73
C MET A 145 9.51 -31.80 -12.41
N PHE A 146 9.33 -30.83 -13.31
CA PHE A 146 9.94 -29.50 -13.15
C PHE A 146 8.94 -28.33 -13.12
N ALA A 147 7.74 -28.48 -13.68
CA ALA A 147 6.80 -27.36 -13.82
C ALA A 147 6.41 -26.79 -12.45
N LYS A 148 6.48 -25.45 -12.34
CA LYS A 148 6.14 -24.68 -11.13
C LYS A 148 6.95 -25.04 -9.89
N ARG A 149 8.04 -25.81 -10.03
CA ARG A 149 8.96 -26.07 -8.93
C ARG A 149 9.94 -24.92 -8.78
N SER A 150 10.34 -24.70 -7.54
CA SER A 150 11.33 -23.69 -7.20
C SER A 150 12.36 -24.22 -6.21
N PHE A 151 13.48 -23.51 -6.11
CA PHE A 151 14.37 -23.61 -4.97
C PHE A 151 14.68 -22.22 -4.45
N THR A 152 15.08 -22.15 -3.19
CA THR A 152 15.47 -20.94 -2.49
C THR A 152 16.89 -21.11 -1.98
N CYS A 153 17.72 -20.09 -2.14
CA CYS A 153 19.09 -20.04 -1.62
C CYS A 153 19.25 -18.79 -0.76
N THR A 154 20.03 -18.90 0.32
CA THR A 154 20.44 -17.74 1.10
C THR A 154 21.87 -17.35 0.73
N TYR A 155 22.15 -16.06 0.68
CA TYR A 155 23.47 -15.51 0.42
C TYR A 155 23.76 -14.30 1.29
N GLU A 156 25.02 -13.85 1.28
CA GLU A 156 25.44 -12.65 1.98
C GLU A 156 25.49 -11.47 0.99
N LYS A 157 25.27 -10.25 1.47
CA LYS A 157 25.37 -9.04 0.65
C LYS A 157 26.72 -8.98 -0.09
N ASN A 158 26.69 -8.61 -1.37
CA ASN A 158 27.81 -8.63 -2.32
C ASN A 158 28.44 -10.01 -2.61
N ASN A 159 27.77 -11.10 -2.21
CA ASN A 159 28.22 -12.47 -2.43
C ASN A 159 27.14 -13.29 -3.13
N PHE A 160 26.46 -12.69 -4.11
CA PHE A 160 25.49 -13.39 -4.93
C PHE A 160 26.19 -14.37 -5.89
N GLU A 161 25.77 -15.64 -5.90
CA GLU A 161 26.38 -16.69 -6.71
C GLU A 161 25.79 -16.71 -8.13
N VAL A 162 26.53 -16.21 -9.11
CA VAL A 162 26.10 -16.09 -10.51
C VAL A 162 25.73 -17.45 -11.14
N LYS A 163 26.36 -18.55 -10.68
CA LYS A 163 26.05 -19.90 -11.17
C LYS A 163 24.60 -20.33 -10.95
N TRP A 164 23.89 -19.73 -9.99
CA TRP A 164 22.46 -20.01 -9.76
C TRP A 164 21.58 -19.57 -10.93
N ILE A 165 22.02 -18.55 -11.67
CA ILE A 165 21.35 -18.08 -12.89
C ILE A 165 21.87 -18.89 -14.08
N ASP A 166 23.20 -18.92 -14.26
CA ASP A 166 23.86 -19.46 -15.46
C ASP A 166 23.75 -20.98 -15.61
N THR A 167 23.48 -21.70 -14.53
CA THR A 167 23.43 -23.15 -14.53
C THR A 167 22.21 -23.69 -13.79
N LEU A 168 21.83 -24.92 -14.09
CA LEU A 168 20.79 -25.61 -13.33
C LEU A 168 21.35 -26.23 -12.04
N LEU A 169 22.57 -26.78 -12.06
CA LEU A 169 23.14 -27.57 -10.97
C LEU A 169 24.23 -26.85 -10.14
N GLY A 170 24.78 -25.73 -10.63
CA GLY A 170 25.90 -25.07 -9.99
C GLY A 170 25.50 -24.35 -8.70
N GLY A 171 26.28 -24.57 -7.64
CA GLY A 171 26.15 -23.85 -6.36
C GLY A 171 24.91 -24.22 -5.54
N LEU A 172 24.24 -25.35 -5.84
CA LEU A 172 23.00 -25.73 -5.16
C LEU A 172 23.17 -26.18 -3.70
N ASP A 173 24.40 -26.29 -3.19
CA ASP A 173 24.69 -26.80 -1.84
C ASP A 173 23.91 -26.03 -0.75
N LYS A 174 23.85 -24.70 -0.88
CA LYS A 174 23.18 -23.79 0.07
C LYS A 174 21.68 -23.59 -0.20
N CYS A 175 21.14 -24.25 -1.22
CA CYS A 175 19.76 -24.06 -1.63
C CYS A 175 18.84 -25.14 -1.02
N THR A 176 17.55 -24.89 -0.97
CA THR A 176 16.53 -25.86 -0.53
C THR A 176 15.29 -25.73 -1.40
N GLY A 177 14.51 -26.81 -1.52
CA GLY A 177 13.22 -26.79 -2.23
C GLY A 177 13.08 -27.85 -3.32
N PRO A 178 11.85 -28.03 -3.83
CA PRO A 178 11.48 -29.16 -4.68
C PRO A 178 12.17 -29.17 -6.05
N LEU A 179 12.63 -28.01 -6.56
CA LEU A 179 13.40 -27.96 -7.80
C LEU A 179 14.81 -28.55 -7.62
N LYS A 180 15.47 -28.27 -6.49
CA LYS A 180 16.79 -28.82 -6.16
C LYS A 180 16.74 -30.35 -6.08
N GLU A 181 15.70 -30.89 -5.43
CA GLU A 181 15.48 -32.34 -5.31
C GLU A 181 15.29 -32.99 -6.67
N ALA A 182 14.41 -32.43 -7.52
CA ALA A 182 14.17 -32.92 -8.88
C ALA A 182 15.45 -32.95 -9.73
N LEU A 183 16.27 -31.89 -9.63
CA LEU A 183 17.53 -31.81 -10.34
C LEU A 183 18.54 -32.89 -9.91
N TYR A 184 18.60 -33.21 -8.61
CA TYR A 184 19.44 -34.31 -8.12
C TYR A 184 18.94 -35.69 -8.56
N GLU A 185 17.62 -35.91 -8.49
CA GLU A 185 17.02 -37.17 -8.96
C GLU A 185 17.34 -37.40 -10.44
N LEU A 186 17.19 -36.37 -11.28
CA LEU A 186 17.55 -36.42 -12.70
C LEU A 186 19.03 -36.77 -12.90
N THR A 187 19.92 -36.11 -12.15
CA THR A 187 21.38 -36.34 -12.23
C THR A 187 21.74 -37.78 -11.86
N ILE A 188 21.15 -38.31 -10.78
CA ILE A 188 21.36 -39.70 -10.35
C ILE A 188 20.83 -40.69 -11.40
N ALA A 189 19.68 -40.40 -12.01
CA ALA A 189 19.09 -41.24 -13.05
C ALA A 189 19.99 -41.31 -14.30
N GLN A 190 20.53 -40.17 -14.73
CA GLN A 190 21.48 -40.10 -15.85
C GLN A 190 22.75 -40.93 -15.56
N TYR A 191 23.34 -40.75 -14.38
CA TYR A 191 24.53 -41.49 -13.96
C TYR A 191 24.30 -43.02 -13.95
N LYS A 192 23.16 -43.48 -13.43
CA LYS A 192 22.80 -44.91 -13.43
C LYS A 192 22.66 -45.47 -14.84
N LYS A 193 22.04 -44.70 -15.75
CA LYS A 193 21.85 -45.09 -17.14
C LYS A 193 23.20 -45.29 -17.85
N GLU A 194 24.14 -44.38 -17.69
CA GLU A 194 25.48 -44.49 -18.30
C GLU A 194 26.22 -45.74 -17.80
N LYS A 195 26.16 -46.03 -16.49
CA LYS A 195 26.82 -47.20 -15.92
C LYS A 195 26.23 -48.53 -16.39
N SER A 196 24.95 -48.58 -16.75
CA SER A 196 24.31 -49.81 -17.28
C SER A 196 24.69 -50.16 -18.72
N ILE A 197 25.38 -49.27 -19.43
CA ILE A 197 25.80 -49.47 -20.82
C ILE A 197 27.22 -50.06 -20.91
N ILE A 198 27.96 -50.05 -19.79
CA ILE A 198 29.34 -50.56 -19.67
C ILE A 198 29.30 -51.94 -19.02
#